data_AF-A0A317D6E5-F1
#
_entry.id   AF-A0A317D6E5-F1
#
_cell.length_a   1.000
_cell.length_b   1.000
_cell.length_c   1.000
_cell.angle_alpha   90.00
_cell.angle_beta   90.00
_cell.angle_gamma   90.00
#
_symmetry.space_group_name_H-M   'P 1'
#
loop_
_entity.id
_entity.type
_entity.pdbx_description
1 polymer ?
#
loop_
_entity_poly.entity_id
_entity_poly.type
_entity_poly.pdbx_seq_one_letter_code
_entity_poly.pdbx_strand_id
1 'polypeptide(L)'
;MTLKWLAVVVATVSMTLWATGNVVTLVVNGGQLPLLVNLLVLTSAGTAVVLAVVAELHERLNDRISALTEFLVARLNEIENHTGDRNTGFVEGYLLSHGQEAAVVPFGRRGRGAAER
;
A
#
# COMPACT_ATOMS: atom_id res chain seq x y z
N MET A 1 10.13 11.41 -1.39
CA MET A 1 10.68 12.52 -2.20
C MET A 1 11.91 13.24 -1.61
N THR A 2 11.84 13.94 -0.46
CA THR A 2 12.94 14.82 0.01
C THR A 2 14.28 14.10 0.24
N LEU A 3 14.26 12.92 0.85
CA LEU A 3 15.48 12.14 1.16
C LEU A 3 16.21 11.66 -0.09
N LYS A 4 15.48 11.22 -1.12
CA LYS A 4 16.04 10.81 -2.43
C LYS A 4 16.80 11.96 -3.08
N TRP A 5 16.14 13.12 -3.20
CA TRP A 5 16.73 14.30 -3.84
C TRP A 5 17.91 14.85 -3.05
N LEU A 6 17.83 14.87 -1.72
CA LEU A 6 18.94 15.27 -0.86
C LEU A 6 20.14 14.34 -1.07
N ALA A 7 19.93 13.04 -1.12
CA ALA A 7 20.99 12.06 -1.38
C ALA A 7 21.62 12.24 -2.78
N VAL A 8 20.81 12.47 -3.82
CA VAL A 8 21.31 12.79 -5.17
C VAL A 8 22.15 14.07 -5.18
N VAL A 9 21.71 15.11 -4.46
CA VAL A 9 22.45 16.38 -4.34
C VAL A 9 23.77 16.17 -3.62
N VAL A 10 23.79 15.42 -2.51
CA VAL A 10 25.03 15.11 -1.80
C VAL A 10 26.00 14.33 -2.69
N ALA A 11 25.52 13.33 -3.43
CA ALA A 11 26.35 12.56 -4.35
C ALA A 11 26.98 13.44 -5.46
N THR A 12 26.17 14.29 -6.08
CA THR A 12 26.62 15.19 -7.17
C THR A 12 27.59 16.25 -6.67
N VAL A 13 27.33 16.87 -5.52
CA VAL A 13 28.22 17.85 -4.90
C VAL A 13 29.55 17.19 -4.51
N SER A 14 29.52 16.02 -3.86
CA SER A 14 30.73 15.27 -3.50
C SER A 14 31.56 14.94 -4.74
N MET A 15 30.96 14.39 -5.81
CA MET A 15 31.71 14.07 -7.03
C MET A 15 32.34 15.30 -7.68
N THR A 16 31.60 16.41 -7.71
CA THR A 16 32.08 17.68 -8.27
C THR A 16 33.28 18.19 -7.47
N LEU A 17 33.19 18.16 -6.13
CA LEU A 17 34.24 18.64 -5.25
C LEU A 17 35.50 17.78 -5.32
N TRP A 18 35.35 16.46 -5.45
CA TRP A 18 36.45 15.54 -5.72
C TRP A 18 37.16 15.85 -7.04
N ALA A 19 36.39 16.00 -8.13
CA ALA A 19 36.94 16.26 -9.45
C ALA A 19 37.65 17.62 -9.52
N THR A 20 36.98 18.69 -9.10
CA THR A 20 37.55 20.04 -9.09
C THR A 20 38.77 20.12 -8.17
N GLY A 21 38.70 19.51 -6.99
CA GLY A 21 39.81 19.51 -6.04
C GLY A 21 41.08 18.86 -6.60
N ASN A 22 40.97 17.67 -7.18
CA ASN A 22 42.13 16.99 -7.77
C ASN A 22 42.65 17.68 -9.03
N VAL A 23 41.78 18.26 -9.86
CA VAL A 23 42.20 19.03 -11.04
C VAL A 23 42.99 20.27 -10.61
N VAL A 24 42.50 21.03 -9.63
CA VAL A 24 43.19 22.23 -9.15
C VAL A 24 44.54 21.87 -8.51
N THR A 25 44.61 20.85 -7.66
CA THR A 25 45.89 20.45 -7.05
C THR A 25 46.89 19.94 -8.08
N LEU A 26 46.40 19.25 -9.12
CA LEU A 26 47.23 18.75 -10.21
C LEU A 26 47.81 19.90 -11.02
N VAL A 27 47.00 20.92 -11.33
CA VAL A 27 47.45 22.10 -12.09
C VAL A 27 48.40 22.97 -11.28
N VAL A 28 48.16 23.16 -9.98
CA VAL A 28 48.95 24.08 -9.15
C VAL A 28 50.29 23.46 -8.74
N ASN A 29 50.30 22.19 -8.34
CA ASN A 29 51.48 21.56 -7.73
C ASN A 29 51.85 20.19 -8.32
N GLY A 30 51.19 19.74 -9.39
CA GLY A 30 51.41 18.39 -9.97
C GLY A 30 50.95 17.25 -9.05
N GLY A 31 50.24 17.56 -7.97
CA GLY A 31 49.87 16.62 -6.91
C GLY A 31 48.38 16.30 -6.86
N GLN A 32 48.03 15.35 -6.00
CA GLN A 32 46.63 14.99 -5.70
C GLN A 32 46.24 15.49 -4.31
N LEU A 33 44.93 15.60 -4.05
CA LEU A 33 44.43 15.85 -2.70
C LEU A 33 44.87 14.73 -1.74
N PRO A 34 45.02 15.03 -0.43
CA PRO A 34 45.37 14.02 0.56
C PRO A 34 44.42 12.82 0.49
N LEU A 35 44.98 11.62 0.56
CA LEU A 35 44.23 10.36 0.36
C LEU A 35 42.95 10.30 1.21
N LEU A 36 43.03 10.71 2.48
CA LEU A 36 41.90 10.79 3.42
C LEU A 36 40.73 11.62 2.89
N VAL A 37 41.02 12.77 2.25
CA VAL A 37 40.00 13.66 1.70
C VAL A 37 39.33 13.01 0.50
N ASN A 38 40.12 12.42 -0.41
CA ASN A 38 39.58 11.70 -1.56
C ASN A 38 38.70 10.52 -1.14
N LEU A 39 39.13 9.75 -0.12
CA LEU A 39 38.38 8.62 0.43
C LEU A 39 37.05 9.06 1.06
N LEU A 40 37.06 10.14 1.84
CA LEU A 40 35.84 10.68 2.46
C LEU A 40 34.84 11.16 1.41
N VAL A 41 35.31 11.84 0.36
CA VAL A 41 34.43 12.32 -0.69
C VAL A 41 33.85 11.17 -1.52
N LEU A 42 34.65 10.15 -1.85
CA LEU A 42 34.16 8.95 -2.55
C LEU A 42 33.18 8.12 -1.71
N THR A 43 33.47 7.93 -0.43
CA THR A 43 32.59 7.18 0.48
C THR A 43 31.29 7.92 0.75
N SER A 44 31.32 9.24 0.93
CA SER A 44 30.11 10.05 1.04
C SER A 44 29.28 10.03 -0.25
N ALA A 45 29.92 10.11 -1.42
CA ALA A 45 29.22 9.97 -2.70
C ALA A 45 28.58 8.58 -2.85
N GLY A 46 29.33 7.51 -2.55
CA GLY A 46 28.84 6.14 -2.64
C GLY A 46 27.67 5.86 -1.69
N THR A 47 27.79 6.28 -0.42
CA THR A 47 26.70 6.13 0.56
C THR A 47 25.46 6.93 0.17
N ALA A 48 25.63 8.13 -0.38
CA ALA A 48 24.52 8.94 -0.87
C ALA A 48 23.80 8.28 -2.07
N VAL A 49 24.54 7.67 -3.02
CA VAL A 49 23.93 6.91 -4.12
C VAL A 49 23.12 5.74 -3.59
N VAL A 50 23.65 4.97 -2.63
CA VAL A 50 22.93 3.85 -2.00
C VAL A 50 21.65 4.34 -1.32
N LEU A 51 21.73 5.44 -0.56
CA LEU A 51 20.56 6.04 0.08
C LEU A 51 19.49 6.48 -0.92
N ALA A 52 19.89 7.06 -2.05
CA ALA A 52 18.96 7.46 -3.11
C ALA A 52 18.21 6.25 -3.68
N VAL A 53 18.92 5.15 -3.95
CA VAL A 53 18.31 3.91 -4.46
C VAL A 53 17.36 3.29 -3.43
N VAL A 54 17.76 3.21 -2.17
CA VAL A 54 16.91 2.70 -1.09
C VAL A 54 15.66 3.55 -0.93
N ALA A 55 15.78 4.87 -1.00
CA ALA A 55 14.65 5.79 -0.92
C ALA A 55 13.65 5.59 -2.06
N GLU A 56 14.13 5.42 -3.30
CA GLU A 56 13.29 5.13 -4.47
C GLU A 56 12.57 3.78 -4.32
N LEU A 57 13.27 2.75 -3.84
CA LEU A 57 12.69 1.43 -3.65
C LEU A 57 11.60 1.46 -2.57
N HIS A 58 11.85 2.19 -1.49
CA HIS A 58 10.88 2.39 -0.41
C HIS A 58 9.64 3.14 -0.92
N GLU A 59 9.81 4.19 -1.71
CA GLU A 59 8.71 4.97 -2.30
C GLU A 59 7.82 4.06 -3.19
N ARG A 60 8.43 3.26 -4.08
CA ARG A 60 7.70 2.30 -4.92
C ARG A 60 6.98 1.21 -4.14
N LEU A 61 7.59 0.70 -3.07
CA LEU A 61 6.98 -0.29 -2.20
C LEU A 61 5.78 0.32 -1.46
N ASN A 62 5.95 1.51 -0.91
CA ASN A 62 4.89 2.23 -0.22
C ASN A 62 3.70 2.50 -1.14
N ASP A 63 3.94 2.94 -2.38
CA ASP A 63 2.88 3.19 -3.36
C ASP A 63 2.10 1.90 -3.70
N ARG A 64 2.79 0.78 -3.86
CA ARG A 64 2.14 -0.53 -4.10
C ARG A 64 1.31 -0.98 -2.92
N ILE A 65 1.83 -0.84 -1.70
CA ILE A 65 1.11 -1.18 -0.47
C ILE A 65 -0.13 -0.30 -0.35
N SER A 66 0.01 1.02 -0.54
CA SER A 66 -1.10 1.96 -0.49
C SER A 66 -2.20 1.59 -1.50
N ALA A 67 -1.83 1.26 -2.74
CA ALA A 67 -2.78 0.85 -3.77
C ALA A 67 -3.50 -0.46 -3.41
N LEU A 68 -2.80 -1.44 -2.82
CA LEU A 68 -3.41 -2.68 -2.35
C LEU A 68 -4.37 -2.43 -1.18
N THR A 69 -3.99 -1.56 -0.24
CA THR A 69 -4.85 -1.16 0.88
C THR A 69 -6.10 -0.45 0.39
N GLU A 70 -5.96 0.50 -0.55
CA GLU A 70 -7.10 1.21 -1.14
C GLU A 70 -8.03 0.25 -1.88
N PHE A 71 -7.47 -0.69 -2.65
CA PHE A 71 -8.26 -1.74 -3.30
C PHE A 71 -9.01 -2.63 -2.30
N LEU A 72 -8.36 -3.06 -1.21
CA LEU A 72 -8.99 -3.86 -0.17
C LEU A 72 -10.11 -3.10 0.54
N VAL A 73 -9.88 -1.82 0.86
CA VAL A 73 -10.90 -0.96 1.48
C VAL A 73 -12.08 -0.78 0.54
N ALA A 74 -11.84 -0.53 -0.75
CA ALA A 74 -12.91 -0.41 -1.74
C ALA A 74 -13.74 -1.70 -1.86
N ARG A 75 -13.08 -2.85 -1.90
CA ARG A 75 -13.76 -4.15 -1.96
C ARG A 75 -14.52 -4.49 -0.69
N LEU A 76 -13.98 -4.15 0.48
CA LEU A 76 -14.68 -4.35 1.75
C LEU A 76 -15.95 -3.50 1.81
N ASN A 77 -15.86 -2.23 1.43
CA ASN A 77 -16.99 -1.31 1.39
C ASN A 77 -18.06 -1.75 0.37
N GLU A 78 -17.64 -2.30 -0.78
CA GLU A 78 -18.56 -2.89 -1.75
C GLU A 78 -19.34 -4.09 -1.17
N ILE A 79 -18.66 -4.99 -0.45
CA ILE A 79 -19.30 -6.15 0.21
C ILE A 79 -20.24 -5.70 1.32
N GLU A 80 -19.84 -4.69 2.11
CA GLU A 80 -20.65 -4.11 3.17
C GLU A 80 -21.95 -3.53 2.63
N ASN A 81 -21.89 -2.75 1.54
CA ASN A 81 -23.08 -2.20 0.90
C ASN A 81 -24.00 -3.27 0.31
N HIS A 82 -23.45 -4.31 -0.33
CA HIS A 82 -24.26 -5.42 -0.86
C HIS A 82 -24.90 -6.27 0.25
N THR A 83 -24.24 -6.42 1.38
CA THR A 83 -24.78 -7.17 2.53
C THR A 83 -25.80 -6.34 3.30
N GLY A 84 -25.58 -5.03 3.40
CA GLY A 84 -26.56 -4.06 3.90
C GLY A 84 -27.87 -4.14 3.12
N ASP A 85 -27.80 -4.11 1.79
CA ASP A 85 -28.96 -4.20 0.89
C ASP A 85 -29.70 -5.55 1.01
N ARG A 86 -28.96 -6.66 1.13
CA ARG A 86 -29.56 -7.98 1.39
C ARG A 86 -30.26 -8.06 2.74
N ASN A 87 -29.67 -7.50 3.80
CA ASN A 87 -30.28 -7.51 5.13
C ASN A 87 -31.49 -6.58 5.20
N THR A 88 -31.47 -5.43 4.53
CA THR A 88 -32.65 -4.55 4.42
C THR A 88 -33.77 -5.26 3.67
N GLY A 89 -33.48 -5.93 2.55
CA GLY A 89 -34.47 -6.72 1.82
C GLY A 89 -35.02 -7.92 2.62
N PHE A 90 -34.18 -8.56 3.45
CA PHE A 90 -34.62 -9.66 4.32
C PHE A 90 -35.51 -9.17 5.47
N VAL A 91 -35.15 -8.05 6.11
CA VAL A 91 -35.95 -7.43 7.18
C VAL A 91 -37.26 -6.89 6.62
N GLU A 92 -37.22 -6.22 5.48
CA GLU A 92 -38.41 -5.68 4.83
C GLU A 92 -39.34 -6.82 4.36
N GLY A 93 -38.78 -7.90 3.80
CA GLY A 93 -39.54 -9.12 3.48
C GLY A 93 -40.13 -9.82 4.70
N TYR A 94 -39.42 -9.86 5.83
CA TYR A 94 -39.92 -10.45 7.08
C TYR A 94 -41.05 -9.62 7.71
N LEU A 95 -40.93 -8.28 7.68
CA LEU A 95 -41.95 -7.36 8.16
C LEU A 95 -43.18 -7.31 7.24
N LEU A 96 -42.99 -7.30 5.92
CA LEU A 96 -44.09 -7.40 4.94
C LEU A 96 -44.80 -8.76 5.01
N SER A 97 -44.05 -9.85 5.22
CA SER A 97 -44.62 -11.18 5.43
C SER A 97 -45.37 -11.31 6.77
N HIS A 98 -45.07 -10.48 7.77
CA HIS A 98 -45.84 -10.42 9.02
C HIS A 98 -47.05 -9.47 8.95
N GLY A 99 -47.05 -8.50 8.03
CA GLY A 99 -48.18 -7.60 7.78
C GLY A 99 -49.28 -8.20 6.88
N GLN A 100 -48.94 -9.23 6.09
CA GLN A 100 -49.84 -9.88 5.16
C GLN A 100 -50.08 -11.33 5.61
N GLU A 101 -51.03 -11.49 6.53
CA GLU A 101 -51.67 -12.74 6.93
C GLU A 101 -50.75 -13.97 7.02
N ALA A 102 -50.45 -14.36 8.25
CA ALA A 102 -50.28 -15.77 8.56
C ALA A 102 -51.58 -16.51 8.19
N ALA A 103 -51.76 -16.79 6.89
CA ALA A 103 -52.66 -17.80 6.38
C ALA A 103 -52.10 -19.13 6.86
N VAL A 104 -52.44 -19.46 8.12
CA VAL A 104 -52.22 -20.77 8.70
C VAL A 104 -52.93 -21.75 7.78
N VAL A 105 -52.18 -22.38 6.88
CA VAL A 105 -52.66 -23.53 6.14
C VAL A 105 -52.89 -24.61 7.20
N PRO A 106 -54.16 -25.00 7.50
CA PRO A 106 -54.37 -26.07 8.44
C PRO A 106 -53.77 -27.32 7.81
N PHE A 107 -52.76 -27.89 8.47
CA PHE A 107 -52.27 -29.21 8.16
C PHE A 107 -53.47 -30.16 8.26
N GLY A 108 -53.99 -30.58 7.10
CA GLY A 108 -55.05 -31.57 7.00
C GLY A 108 -54.64 -32.78 7.80
N ARG A 109 -55.36 -33.01 8.90
CA ARG A 109 -55.23 -34.17 9.78
C ARG A 109 -55.40 -35.41 8.91
N ARG A 110 -54.29 -36.06 8.55
CA ARG A 110 -54.28 -37.33 7.83
C ARG A 110 -54.95 -38.35 8.76
N GLY A 111 -56.22 -38.62 8.50
CA GLY A 111 -57.07 -39.51 9.27
C GLY A 111 -56.43 -40.89 9.37
N ARG A 112 -56.09 -41.29 10.60
CA ARG A 112 -55.72 -42.66 10.94
C ARG A 112 -56.87 -43.20 11.77
N GLY A 113 -57.55 -44.22 11.25
CA GLY A 113 -58.47 -45.06 12.00
C GLY A 113 -59.96 -44.90 11.66
N ALA A 114 -60.38 -45.50 10.54
CA ALA A 114 -61.64 -46.24 10.55
C ALA A 114 -61.23 -47.72 10.59
N ALA A 115 -61.46 -48.33 11.75
CA ALA A 115 -61.34 -49.76 11.98
C ALA A 115 -62.57 -50.49 11.42
N GLU A 116 -62.42 -51.80 11.21
CA GLU A 116 -63.49 -52.82 11.32
C GLU A 116 -64.66 -52.77 10.33
N ARG A 117 -64.59 -53.59 9.27
CA ARG A 117 -65.31 -54.87 9.12
C ARG A 117 -65.10 -55.48 7.74
#